data_AF-A0A452GT17-F1
#
_entry.id   AF-A0A452GT17-F1
#
_cell.length_a   1.000
_cell.length_b   1.000
_cell.length_c   1.000
_cell.angle_alpha   90.00
_cell.angle_beta   90.00
_cell.angle_gamma   90.00
#
_symmetry.space_group_name_H-M   'P 1'
#
loop_
_entity.id
_entity.type
_entity.pdbx_description
1 polymer ?
#
loop_
_entity_poly.entity_id
_entity_poly.type
_entity_poly.pdbx_seq_one_letter_code
_entity_poly.pdbx_strand_id
1 'polypeptide(L)'
;MAKFLDHRILLLVISFLTSLQSTKLLSEWKKCGDQECETAMIRVQGTKDYVGPDCRYLKFKVGEEIIVYSKLSRKREDLWAGSVSISVCNNFTMSKP
;
A
#
# COMPACT_ATOMS: atom_id res chain seq x y z
N MET A 1 -29.69 20.53 -30.66
CA MET A 1 -29.66 19.18 -30.08
C MET A 1 -28.22 18.75 -29.73
N ALA A 2 -27.44 19.57 -29.01
CA ALA A 2 -26.02 19.28 -28.71
C ALA A 2 -25.69 19.27 -27.21
N LYS A 3 -26.55 19.85 -26.35
CA LYS A 3 -26.29 20.04 -24.92
C LYS A 3 -26.36 18.75 -24.07
N PHE A 4 -27.02 17.71 -24.56
CA PHE A 4 -27.21 16.45 -23.82
C PHE A 4 -26.03 15.48 -23.96
N LEU A 5 -25.35 15.52 -25.12
CA LEU A 5 -24.16 14.71 -25.37
C LEU A 5 -22.97 15.22 -24.56
N ASP A 6 -22.87 16.54 -24.39
CA ASP A 6 -21.84 17.24 -23.61
C ASP A 6 -21.86 16.83 -22.12
N HIS A 7 -23.03 16.83 -21.49
CA HIS A 7 -23.16 16.47 -20.07
C HIS A 7 -22.86 14.99 -19.79
N ARG A 8 -23.28 14.07 -20.68
CA ARG A 8 -22.96 12.64 -20.53
C ARG A 8 -21.48 12.37 -20.73
N ILE A 9 -20.86 13.03 -21.71
CA ILE A 9 -19.41 12.96 -21.94
C ILE A 9 -18.67 13.53 -20.72
N LEU A 10 -19.09 14.69 -20.19
CA LEU A 10 -18.50 15.31 -19.01
C LEU A 10 -18.55 14.38 -17.78
N LEU A 11 -19.69 13.74 -17.51
CA LEU A 11 -19.84 12.79 -16.41
C LEU A 11 -18.93 11.55 -16.57
N LEU A 12 -18.79 11.05 -17.80
CA LEU A 12 -17.90 9.92 -18.09
C LEU A 12 -16.44 10.32 -17.90
N VAL A 13 -16.04 11.51 -18.32
CA VAL A 13 -14.69 12.06 -18.11
C VAL A 13 -14.41 12.22 -16.61
N ILE A 14 -15.36 12.76 -15.82
CA ILE A 14 -15.20 12.89 -14.36
C ILE A 14 -15.07 11.50 -13.69
N SER A 15 -15.91 10.55 -14.07
CA SER A 15 -15.85 9.17 -13.56
C SER A 15 -14.49 8.53 -13.86
N PHE A 16 -13.99 8.71 -15.09
CA PHE A 16 -12.69 8.20 -15.51
C PHE A 16 -11.53 8.87 -14.75
N LEU A 17 -11.58 10.19 -14.56
CA LEU A 17 -10.58 10.94 -13.77
C LEU A 17 -10.56 10.49 -12.30
N THR A 18 -11.72 10.25 -11.68
CA THR A 18 -11.80 9.74 -10.30
C THR A 18 -11.30 8.30 -10.16
N SER A 19 -11.55 7.45 -11.17
CA SER A 19 -11.01 6.08 -11.23
C SER A 19 -9.48 6.08 -11.32
N LEU A 20 -8.90 6.99 -12.11
CA LEU A 20 -7.43 7.12 -12.26
C LEU A 20 -6.73 7.54 -10.95
N GLN A 21 -7.43 8.26 -10.06
CA GLN A 21 -6.92 8.62 -8.74
C GLN A 21 -7.04 7.50 -7.69
N SER A 22 -7.71 6.38 -8.01
CA SER A 22 -8.07 5.36 -7.01
C SER A 22 -6.88 4.55 -6.50
N THR A 23 -5.73 4.59 -7.18
CA THR A 23 -4.46 4.05 -6.64
C THR A 23 -3.61 5.16 -6.04
N LYS A 24 -4.13 5.88 -5.03
CA LYS A 24 -3.28 6.75 -4.20
C LYS A 24 -2.20 5.91 -3.51
N LEU A 25 -1.04 5.83 -4.15
CA LEU A 25 0.20 5.32 -3.59
C LEU A 25 0.45 5.98 -2.23
N LEU A 26 0.66 5.16 -1.20
CA LEU A 26 0.96 5.66 0.15
C LEU A 26 2.27 6.46 0.18
N SER A 27 3.22 6.10 -0.69
CA SER A 27 4.33 6.95 -1.07
C SER A 27 4.76 6.63 -2.50
N GLU A 28 5.20 7.65 -3.24
CA GLU A 28 5.80 7.51 -4.58
C GLU A 28 7.20 6.92 -4.51
N TRP A 29 7.87 7.04 -3.35
CA TRP A 29 9.25 6.61 -3.16
C TRP A 29 9.31 5.47 -2.13
N LYS A 30 10.03 4.42 -2.49
CA LYS A 30 10.31 3.26 -1.63
C LYS A 30 11.78 2.85 -1.75
N LYS A 31 12.35 2.34 -0.67
CA LYS A 31 13.67 1.71 -0.59
C LYS A 31 13.45 0.20 -0.58
N CYS A 32 14.12 -0.51 -1.47
CA CYS A 32 14.03 -1.96 -1.64
C CYS A 32 15.42 -2.61 -1.52
N GLY A 33 15.45 -3.93 -1.33
CA GLY A 33 16.70 -4.70 -1.32
C GLY A 33 17.28 -4.92 -2.72
N ASP A 34 16.40 -4.93 -3.71
CA ASP A 34 16.67 -5.15 -5.13
C ASP A 34 15.87 -4.14 -5.98
N GLN A 35 16.19 -4.06 -7.27
CA GLN A 35 15.56 -3.10 -8.19
C GLN A 35 14.07 -3.37 -8.40
N GLU A 36 13.66 -4.65 -8.39
CA GLU A 36 12.28 -5.07 -8.62
C GLU A 36 11.46 -5.20 -7.32
N CYS A 37 12.11 -5.02 -6.16
CA CYS A 37 11.53 -5.22 -4.83
C CYS A 37 10.93 -6.62 -4.60
N GLU A 38 11.48 -7.63 -5.27
CA GLU A 38 11.06 -9.03 -5.16
C GLU A 38 11.71 -9.72 -3.95
N THR A 39 12.88 -9.24 -3.54
CA THR A 39 13.67 -9.88 -2.48
C THR A 39 13.29 -9.34 -1.10
N ALA A 40 13.14 -10.26 -0.14
CA ALA A 40 12.97 -9.91 1.26
C ALA A 40 14.19 -9.14 1.78
N MET A 41 13.99 -7.92 2.29
CA MET A 41 15.06 -7.11 2.87
C MET A 41 15.44 -7.59 4.27
N ILE A 42 14.44 -7.78 5.13
CA ILE A 42 14.65 -8.10 6.54
C ILE A 42 13.44 -8.83 7.11
N ARG A 43 13.70 -9.74 8.06
CA ARG A 43 12.68 -10.39 8.89
C ARG A 43 12.67 -9.71 10.25
N VAL A 44 11.48 -9.35 10.72
CA VAL A 44 11.27 -8.70 12.02
C VAL A 44 10.16 -9.41 12.77
N GLN A 45 10.11 -9.26 14.09
CA GLN A 45 8.98 -9.73 14.89
C GLN A 45 8.12 -8.56 15.33
N GLY A 46 6.80 -8.74 15.28
CA GLY A 46 5.84 -7.78 15.83
C GLY A 46 6.04 -7.65 17.34
N THR A 47 6.27 -6.42 17.82
CA THR A 47 6.43 -6.13 19.25
C THR A 47 5.10 -5.85 19.96
N LYS A 48 4.06 -5.53 19.19
CA LYS A 48 2.71 -5.22 19.66
C LYS A 48 1.69 -5.67 18.63
N ASP A 49 0.47 -5.88 19.07
CA ASP A 49 -0.65 -6.09 18.17
C ASP A 49 -0.92 -4.80 17.36
N TYR A 50 -1.09 -4.95 16.06
CA TYR A 50 -1.38 -3.86 15.14
C TYR A 50 -2.53 -4.21 14.22
N VAL A 51 -3.53 -3.34 14.19
CA VAL A 51 -4.67 -3.41 13.27
C VAL A 51 -4.69 -2.09 12.52
N GLY A 52 -4.38 -2.14 11.23
CA GLY A 52 -4.46 -0.95 10.40
C GLY A 52 -5.91 -0.52 10.12
N PRO A 53 -6.11 0.75 9.74
CA PRO A 53 -7.44 1.32 9.51
C PRO A 53 -8.14 0.75 8.27
N ASP A 54 -7.37 0.35 7.26
CA ASP A 54 -7.87 -0.15 5.98
C ASP A 54 -7.15 -1.46 5.59
N CYS A 55 -7.67 -2.15 4.57
CA CYS A 55 -7.06 -3.34 3.97
C CYS A 55 -5.67 -3.12 3.36
N ARG A 56 -5.21 -1.89 3.14
CA ARG A 56 -3.84 -1.61 2.67
C ARG A 56 -2.79 -1.87 3.75
N TYR A 57 -3.23 -1.96 4.99
CA TYR A 57 -2.34 -2.15 6.12
C TYR A 57 -2.29 -3.61 6.57
N LEU A 58 -1.10 -4.07 6.95
CA LEU A 58 -0.89 -5.42 7.46
C LEU A 58 -1.45 -5.48 8.88
N LYS A 59 -2.28 -6.48 9.16
CA LYS A 59 -2.67 -6.82 10.52
C LYS A 59 -1.72 -7.89 11.03
N PHE A 60 -1.14 -7.67 12.21
CA PHE A 60 -0.29 -8.65 12.87
C PHE A 60 -0.42 -8.57 14.39
N LYS A 61 -0.02 -9.64 15.06
CA LYS A 61 0.04 -9.75 16.51
C LYS A 61 1.47 -9.74 17.03
N VAL A 62 1.62 -9.50 18.32
CA VAL A 62 2.89 -9.65 19.01
C VAL A 62 3.46 -11.06 18.80
N GLY A 63 4.76 -11.14 18.52
CA GLY A 63 5.47 -12.40 18.26
C GLY A 63 5.34 -12.95 16.84
N GLU A 64 4.49 -12.39 15.97
CA GLU A 64 4.43 -12.82 14.57
C GLU A 64 5.67 -12.37 13.80
N GLU A 65 6.21 -13.27 12.99
CA GLU A 65 7.30 -12.94 12.07
C GLU A 65 6.76 -12.25 10.82
N ILE A 66 7.37 -11.12 10.50
CA ILE A 66 7.02 -10.25 9.40
C ILE A 66 8.21 -10.14 8.47
N ILE A 67 7.97 -10.39 7.18
CA ILE A 67 8.95 -10.25 6.12
C ILE A 67 8.76 -8.88 5.48
N VAL A 68 9.78 -8.03 5.55
CA VAL A 68 9.75 -6.68 4.98
C VAL A 68 10.42 -6.71 3.60
N TYR A 69 9.70 -6.28 2.58
CA TYR A 69 10.20 -6.19 1.19
C TYR A 69 10.64 -4.77 0.82
N SER A 70 10.00 -3.75 1.38
CA SER A 70 10.39 -2.36 1.11
C SER A 70 10.02 -1.42 2.24
N LYS A 71 10.70 -0.27 2.30
CA LYS A 71 10.42 0.82 3.24
C LYS A 71 9.99 2.06 2.46
N LEU A 72 8.82 2.61 2.75
CA LEU A 72 8.38 3.85 2.11
C LEU A 72 9.32 5.00 2.53
N SER A 73 9.50 5.99 1.65
CA SER A 73 10.42 7.12 1.84
C SER A 73 9.73 8.45 1.53
N ARG A 74 10.31 9.57 1.98
CA ARG A 74 9.76 10.93 1.86
C ARG A 74 8.43 11.14 2.59
N LYS A 75 7.29 10.91 1.92
CA LYS A 75 5.96 11.26 2.45
C LYS A 75 5.56 10.42 3.67
N ARG A 76 5.96 9.15 3.70
CA ARG A 76 5.56 8.17 4.72
C ARG A 76 6.73 7.28 5.12
N GLU A 77 7.75 7.84 5.75
CA GLU A 77 8.91 7.07 6.23
C GLU A 77 8.60 6.20 7.45
N ASP A 78 7.44 6.46 8.07
CA ASP A 78 6.83 5.68 9.14
C ASP A 78 6.32 4.31 8.67
N LEU A 79 6.16 4.08 7.36
CA LEU A 79 5.50 2.88 6.82
C LEU A 79 6.44 1.94 6.07
N TRP A 80 6.32 0.64 6.33
CA TRP A 80 7.03 -0.44 5.64
C TRP A 80 6.07 -1.37 4.92
N ALA A 81 6.47 -1.95 3.80
CA ALA A 81 5.70 -2.93 3.06
C ALA A 81 6.24 -4.35 3.29
N GLY A 82 5.34 -5.27 3.62
CA GLY A 82 5.68 -6.61 4.08
C GLY A 82 4.50 -7.58 4.09
N SER A 83 4.78 -8.82 4.47
CA SER A 83 3.80 -9.88 4.73
C SER A 83 4.10 -10.58 6.06
N VAL A 84 3.08 -11.13 6.72
CA VAL A 84 3.31 -12.07 7.84
C VAL A 84 3.80 -13.38 7.22
N SER A 85 4.83 -14.00 7.78
CA SER A 85 5.47 -15.19 7.19
C SER A 85 4.51 -16.38 7.01
N ILE A 86 3.44 -16.43 7.80
CA ILE A 86 2.39 -17.46 7.74
C ILE A 86 1.28 -17.10 6.72
N SER A 87 1.20 -15.85 6.27
CA SER A 87 0.19 -15.39 5.30
C SER A 87 0.68 -15.53 3.86
N VAL A 88 -0.07 -16.26 3.04
CA VAL A 88 0.16 -16.38 1.59
C VAL A 88 -0.24 -15.06 0.91
N CYS A 89 0.78 -14.38 0.40
CA CYS A 89 0.82 -13.14 -0.38
C CYS A 89 -0.44 -12.26 -0.44
N ASN A 90 -0.37 -11.15 0.29
CA ASN A 90 -0.95 -9.87 -0.11
C ASN A 90 0.07 -8.78 0.29
N ASN A 91 0.40 -7.87 -0.62
CA ASN A 91 1.34 -6.78 -0.37
C ASN A 91 0.69 -5.75 0.55
N PHE A 92 1.08 -5.72 1.83
CA PHE A 92 0.50 -4.82 2.82
C PHE A 92 1.54 -3.84 3.38
N THR A 93 1.05 -2.73 3.94
CA THR A 93 1.88 -1.71 4.61
C THR A 93 1.69 -1.68 6.12
N MET A 94 2.69 -1.36 6.92
CA MET A 94 2.56 -1.25 8.37
C MET A 94 3.35 -0.08 8.91
N SER A 95 2.91 0.48 10.02
CA SER A 95 3.69 1.48 10.75
C SER A 95 4.86 0.84 11.47
N LYS A 96 6.01 1.52 11.47
CA LYS A 96 7.17 1.21 12.29
C LYS A 96 6.75 1.11 13.78
N PRO A 97 7.31 0.17 14.55
CA PRO A 97 6.99 0.02 15.97
C PRO A 97 7.19 1.31 16.78
#